data_AF-A0ABD1D0S5-F1
#
_entry.id   AF-A0ABD1D0S5-F1
#
_cell.length_a   1.000
_cell.length_b   1.000
_cell.length_c   1.000
_cell.angle_alpha   90.00
_cell.angle_beta   90.00
_cell.angle_gamma   90.00
#
_symmetry.space_group_name_H-M   'P 1'
#
loop_
_entity.id
_entity.type
_entity.pdbx_description
1 polymer ?
#
loop_
_entity_poly.entity_id
_entity_poly.type
_entity_poly.pdbx_seq_one_letter_code
_entity_poly.pdbx_strand_id
1 'polypeptide(L)'
;MVQKYESPVRIYKYPFELVMAAYERRFPVCPQMPIVLDCNITEDTVSDDGSKRETHRRCKLAVEAPYLFKKIIGVDVVFFIQKNFLDLKARTLNIEATNETFSSRIEIFEKCRYYAHPENPDWTCFDQVATLDIKNFFGFEHSMEKMGMKQYSQTTQKGKEIIEFFIVELKKEGVEHVDRWKEDATIKSPTDATATATGNGTSPTGAANNANSTSTAVSSQLVVVSSSSEKPPLSRDNSILDADYIAKYLGQLSPLQESKLVQYRKRIEEATTASDGDSAVPDYQTLLRFLRARDFSIDKATTMLQESLQWRAEHRIDDILSEYKTPVVVEKYFPGGWHHHDKDGRPLYVLRLGNMDVKGLLKSVGEDELLKLVSV
;
A
#
# COMPACT_ATOMS: atom_id res chain seq x y z
N MET A 1 24.81 2.95 -7.61
CA MET A 1 23.75 3.74 -6.92
C MET A 1 22.59 2.79 -6.72
N VAL A 2 22.08 2.68 -5.49
CA VAL A 2 21.00 1.74 -5.16
C VAL A 2 19.66 2.44 -5.27
N GLN A 3 18.82 1.96 -6.18
CA GLN A 3 17.41 2.34 -6.28
C GLN A 3 16.54 1.27 -5.61
N LYS A 4 15.65 1.69 -4.71
CA LYS A 4 14.72 0.81 -4.02
C LYS A 4 13.28 1.14 -4.42
N TYR A 5 12.53 0.10 -4.71
CA TYR A 5 11.10 0.10 -4.99
C TYR A 5 10.40 -0.81 -4.01
N GLU A 6 9.22 -0.39 -3.60
CA GLU A 6 8.35 -1.09 -2.66
C GLU A 6 6.92 -0.80 -3.13
N SER A 7 6.19 -1.84 -3.50
CA SER A 7 4.83 -1.66 -3.99
C SER A 7 3.86 -1.49 -2.81
N PRO A 8 2.74 -0.77 -3.00
CA PRO A 8 1.56 -1.02 -2.19
C PRO A 8 1.17 -2.49 -2.22
N VAL A 9 0.51 -2.96 -1.16
CA VAL A 9 -0.05 -4.31 -1.13
C VAL A 9 -1.17 -4.39 -2.15
N ARG A 10 -1.18 -5.42 -2.99
CA ARG A 10 -2.26 -5.71 -3.94
C ARG A 10 -3.10 -6.84 -3.39
N ILE A 11 -4.43 -6.75 -3.58
CA ILE A 11 -5.37 -7.77 -3.12
C ILE A 11 -5.97 -8.47 -4.34
N TYR A 12 -5.84 -9.79 -4.38
CA TYR A 12 -6.61 -10.69 -5.23
C TYR A 12 -7.81 -11.17 -4.44
N LYS A 13 -9.02 -10.95 -4.97
CA LYS A 13 -10.29 -11.41 -4.36
C LYS A 13 -10.53 -12.90 -4.66
N TYR A 14 -9.50 -13.72 -4.43
CA TYR A 14 -9.45 -15.15 -4.67
C TYR A 14 -8.65 -15.87 -3.57
N PRO A 15 -9.01 -17.12 -3.21
CA PRO A 15 -8.29 -17.89 -2.20
C PRO A 15 -6.84 -18.14 -2.61
N PHE A 16 -5.95 -18.18 -1.62
CA PHE A 16 -4.50 -18.39 -1.80
C PHE A 16 -4.21 -19.59 -2.70
N GLU A 17 -4.91 -20.69 -2.50
CA GLU A 17 -4.71 -21.96 -3.18
C GLU A 17 -4.99 -21.84 -4.69
N LEU A 18 -6.04 -21.11 -5.07
CA LEU A 18 -6.36 -20.84 -6.47
C LEU A 18 -5.34 -19.88 -7.10
N VAL A 19 -4.87 -18.88 -6.35
CA VAL A 19 -3.80 -17.97 -6.79
C VAL A 19 -2.49 -18.72 -7.00
N MET A 20 -2.15 -19.71 -6.16
CA MET A 20 -0.95 -20.55 -6.33
C MET A 20 -1.06 -21.42 -7.57
N ALA A 21 -2.23 -22.02 -7.82
CA ALA A 21 -2.47 -22.79 -9.05
C ALA A 21 -2.33 -21.90 -10.31
N ALA A 22 -2.86 -20.67 -10.27
CA ALA A 22 -2.72 -19.70 -11.35
C ALA A 22 -1.27 -19.23 -11.53
N TYR A 23 -0.54 -19.07 -10.42
CA TYR A 23 0.87 -18.69 -10.43
C TYR A 23 1.73 -19.73 -11.18
N GLU A 24 1.52 -21.02 -10.93
CA GLU A 24 2.29 -22.09 -11.58
C GLU A 24 2.05 -22.16 -13.09
N ARG A 25 0.91 -21.68 -13.61
CA ARG A 25 0.63 -21.59 -15.06
C ARG A 25 1.56 -20.63 -15.83
N ARG A 26 2.36 -19.83 -15.13
CA ARG A 26 3.33 -18.91 -15.73
C ARG A 26 4.57 -19.62 -16.28
N PHE A 27 4.78 -20.89 -15.94
CA PHE A 27 6.00 -21.62 -16.25
C PHE A 27 5.74 -22.81 -17.20
N PRO A 28 6.76 -23.24 -17.96
CA PRO A 28 8.08 -22.62 -18.11
C PRO A 28 8.06 -21.36 -19.00
N VAL A 29 7.01 -21.18 -19.82
CA VAL A 29 6.82 -20.04 -20.70
C VAL A 29 5.49 -19.37 -20.37
N CYS A 30 5.48 -18.05 -20.24
CA CYS A 30 4.27 -17.27 -19.95
C CYS A 30 3.81 -16.51 -21.20
N PRO A 31 2.69 -16.90 -21.84
CA PRO A 31 2.18 -16.19 -23.02
C PRO A 31 1.89 -14.70 -22.78
N GLN A 32 1.49 -14.36 -21.54
CA GLN A 32 1.20 -12.97 -21.15
C GLN A 32 2.46 -12.15 -20.84
N MET A 33 3.63 -12.79 -20.77
CA MET A 33 4.91 -12.14 -20.58
C MET A 33 5.94 -12.67 -21.58
N PRO A 34 5.83 -12.30 -22.88
CA PRO A 34 6.66 -12.84 -23.96
C PRO A 34 8.17 -12.60 -23.80
N ILE A 35 8.55 -11.63 -22.96
CA ILE A 35 9.95 -11.37 -22.63
C ILE A 35 10.59 -12.53 -21.86
N VAL A 36 9.79 -13.33 -21.12
CA VAL A 36 10.27 -14.57 -20.49
C VAL A 36 10.24 -15.67 -21.54
N LEU A 37 11.41 -15.99 -22.07
CA LEU A 37 11.60 -16.96 -23.15
C LEU A 37 11.56 -18.40 -22.65
N ASP A 38 12.02 -18.61 -21.41
CA ASP A 38 12.11 -19.92 -20.78
C ASP A 38 12.29 -19.74 -19.27
N CYS A 39 11.87 -20.71 -18.48
CA CYS A 39 12.19 -20.77 -17.05
C CYS A 39 12.10 -22.18 -16.51
N ASN A 40 13.27 -22.80 -16.38
CA ASN A 40 13.40 -24.21 -16.02
C ASN A 40 13.71 -24.38 -14.54
N ILE A 41 13.15 -25.42 -13.95
CA ILE A 41 13.46 -25.86 -12.59
C ILE A 41 14.88 -26.42 -12.56
N THR A 42 15.71 -25.91 -11.66
CA THR A 42 17.08 -26.38 -11.42
C THR A 42 17.18 -27.22 -10.15
N GLU A 43 16.34 -26.92 -9.16
CA GLU A 43 16.23 -27.66 -7.90
C GLU A 43 14.78 -27.59 -7.42
N ASP A 44 14.27 -28.67 -6.85
CA ASP A 44 12.92 -28.74 -6.30
C ASP A 44 12.86 -29.73 -5.16
N THR A 45 12.56 -29.22 -3.97
CA THR A 45 12.50 -30.02 -2.74
C THR A 45 11.15 -29.83 -2.07
N VAL A 46 10.62 -30.90 -1.50
CA VAL A 46 9.34 -30.93 -0.81
C VAL A 46 9.58 -31.50 0.59
N SER A 47 8.96 -30.89 1.61
CA SER A 47 9.04 -31.41 2.98
C SER A 47 8.36 -32.77 3.10
N ASP A 48 8.75 -33.56 4.10
CA ASP A 48 8.20 -34.90 4.33
C ASP A 48 6.67 -34.92 4.48
N ASP A 49 6.10 -33.87 5.06
CA ASP A 49 4.65 -33.71 5.24
C ASP A 49 3.94 -33.06 4.02
N GLY A 50 4.68 -32.77 2.95
CA GLY A 50 4.18 -32.10 1.74
C GLY A 50 3.71 -30.66 1.94
N SER A 51 3.88 -30.08 3.13
CA SER A 51 3.37 -28.74 3.44
C SER A 51 4.24 -27.62 2.89
N LYS A 52 5.52 -27.89 2.61
CA LYS A 52 6.48 -26.91 2.11
C LYS A 52 7.14 -27.40 0.85
N ARG A 53 7.39 -26.48 -0.08
CA ARG A 53 8.15 -26.73 -1.31
C ARG A 53 9.10 -25.59 -1.58
N GLU A 54 10.35 -25.92 -1.83
CA GLU A 54 11.36 -24.98 -2.28
C GLU A 54 11.73 -25.29 -3.73
N THR A 55 11.40 -24.38 -4.64
CA THR A 55 11.65 -24.55 -6.08
C THR A 55 12.59 -23.46 -6.56
N HIS A 56 13.73 -23.85 -7.12
CA HIS A 56 14.67 -22.95 -7.77
C HIS A 56 14.50 -23.06 -9.27
N ARG A 57 14.42 -21.91 -9.93
CA ARG A 57 14.30 -21.83 -11.38
C ARG A 57 15.36 -20.91 -11.95
N ARG A 58 15.86 -21.26 -13.12
CA ARG A 58 16.71 -20.38 -13.95
C ARG A 58 15.86 -19.89 -15.11
N CYS A 59 15.49 -18.61 -15.07
CA CYS A 59 14.69 -17.97 -16.11
C CYS A 59 15.57 -17.25 -17.12
N LYS A 60 15.21 -17.37 -18.41
CA LYS A 60 15.84 -16.71 -19.55
C LYS A 60 14.91 -15.61 -20.06
N LEU A 61 15.40 -14.37 -20.06
CA LEU A 61 14.64 -13.20 -20.50
C LEU A 61 15.29 -12.59 -21.75
N ALA A 62 14.46 -12.16 -22.70
CA ALA A 62 14.89 -11.35 -23.83
C ALA A 62 15.26 -9.94 -23.36
N VAL A 63 16.36 -9.39 -23.88
CA VAL A 63 16.76 -8.02 -23.57
C VAL A 63 16.03 -7.04 -24.49
N GLU A 64 15.11 -6.26 -23.94
CA GLU A 64 14.49 -5.11 -24.61
C GLU A 64 15.29 -3.83 -24.34
N ALA A 65 16.46 -3.73 -24.96
CA ALA A 65 17.29 -2.53 -24.90
C ALA A 65 17.38 -1.80 -26.27
N PRO A 66 17.53 -0.46 -26.30
CA PRO A 66 17.82 0.26 -27.53
C PRO A 66 19.05 -0.32 -28.23
N TYR A 67 19.08 -0.23 -29.56
CA TYR A 67 20.09 -0.88 -30.40
C TYR A 67 21.54 -0.63 -29.95
N LEU A 68 21.85 0.60 -29.52
CA LEU A 68 23.18 0.97 -29.04
C LEU A 68 23.60 0.15 -27.80
N PHE A 69 22.67 -0.08 -26.87
CA PHE A 69 22.90 -0.90 -25.68
C PHE A 69 23.10 -2.37 -26.04
N LYS A 70 22.28 -2.93 -26.95
CA LYS A 70 22.47 -4.32 -27.41
C LYS A 70 23.88 -4.53 -27.99
N LYS A 71 24.39 -3.56 -28.76
CA LYS A 71 25.74 -3.59 -29.33
C LYS A 71 26.86 -3.52 -28.28
N ILE A 72 26.68 -2.73 -27.22
CA ILE A 72 27.68 -2.56 -26.15
C ILE A 72 27.67 -3.77 -25.21
N ILE A 73 26.47 -4.26 -24.87
CA ILE A 73 26.25 -5.34 -23.91
C ILE A 73 26.58 -6.70 -24.54
N GLY A 74 26.34 -6.85 -25.85
CA GLY A 74 26.72 -8.04 -26.61
C GLY A 74 25.91 -9.29 -26.29
N VAL A 75 24.77 -9.16 -25.58
CA VAL A 75 23.87 -10.28 -25.31
C VAL A 75 22.43 -9.93 -25.64
N ASP A 76 21.73 -10.87 -26.29
CA ASP A 76 20.31 -10.75 -26.61
C ASP A 76 19.41 -11.27 -25.49
N VAL A 77 19.99 -11.99 -24.52
CA VAL A 77 19.29 -12.64 -23.42
C VAL A 77 20.04 -12.46 -22.11
N VAL A 78 19.29 -12.41 -21.01
CA VAL A 78 19.81 -12.36 -19.64
C VAL A 78 19.16 -13.47 -18.83
N PHE A 79 19.89 -13.97 -17.84
CA PHE A 79 19.42 -15.01 -16.94
C PHE A 79 19.19 -14.46 -15.54
N PHE A 80 18.11 -14.94 -14.93
CA PHE A 80 17.76 -14.68 -13.54
C PHE A 80 17.59 -16.01 -12.80
N ILE A 81 18.03 -16.04 -11.55
CA ILE A 81 17.74 -17.13 -10.62
C ILE A 81 16.54 -16.71 -9.79
N GLN A 82 15.52 -17.56 -9.76
CA GLN A 82 14.33 -17.38 -8.95
C GLN A 82 14.26 -18.50 -7.92
N LYS A 83 14.06 -18.16 -6.65
CA LYS A 83 13.86 -19.09 -5.55
C LYS A 83 12.47 -18.88 -4.97
N ASN A 84 11.67 -19.93 -4.98
CA ASN A 84 10.33 -19.94 -4.42
C ASN A 84 10.30 -20.77 -3.15
N PHE A 85 9.75 -20.22 -2.09
CA PHE A 85 9.50 -20.88 -0.82
C PHE A 85 8.00 -20.88 -0.57
N LEU A 86 7.35 -21.99 -0.91
CA LEU A 86 5.93 -22.21 -0.68
C LEU A 86 5.74 -22.88 0.68
N ASP A 87 4.88 -22.30 1.51
CA ASP A 87 4.42 -22.87 2.78
C ASP A 87 2.89 -22.89 2.77
N LEU A 88 2.32 -24.08 2.57
CA LEU A 88 0.88 -24.30 2.50
C LEU A 88 0.21 -24.24 3.87
N LYS A 89 0.94 -24.54 4.95
CA LYS A 89 0.44 -24.39 6.34
C LYS A 89 0.25 -22.93 6.68
N ALA A 90 1.27 -22.11 6.42
CA ALA A 90 1.24 -20.67 6.63
C ALA A 90 0.45 -19.92 5.55
N ARG A 91 0.11 -20.59 4.44
CA ARG A 91 -0.51 -20.01 3.24
C ARG A 91 0.29 -18.82 2.73
N THR A 92 1.58 -19.04 2.51
CA THR A 92 2.51 -18.05 1.99
C THR A 92 3.35 -18.62 0.86
N LEU A 93 3.66 -17.77 -0.13
CA LEU A 93 4.67 -18.03 -1.14
C LEU A 93 5.63 -16.84 -1.15
N ASN A 94 6.87 -17.07 -0.74
CA ASN A 94 7.94 -16.09 -0.81
C ASN A 94 8.78 -16.37 -2.05
N ILE A 95 9.08 -15.33 -2.82
CA ILE A 95 9.82 -15.43 -4.07
C ILE A 95 10.98 -14.47 -3.98
N GLU A 96 12.18 -14.95 -4.27
CA GLU A 96 13.38 -14.14 -4.39
C GLU A 96 13.95 -14.31 -5.80
N ALA A 97 14.22 -13.23 -6.50
CA ALA A 97 14.79 -13.25 -7.84
C ALA A 97 16.03 -12.37 -7.92
N THR A 98 17.11 -12.91 -8.49
CA THR A 98 18.36 -12.19 -8.70
C THR A 98 18.87 -12.38 -10.11
N ASN A 99 19.55 -11.37 -10.66
CA ASN A 99 20.20 -11.52 -11.95
C ASN A 99 21.47 -12.37 -11.83
N GLU A 100 21.59 -13.39 -12.67
CA GLU A 100 22.83 -14.16 -12.82
C GLU A 100 23.76 -13.46 -13.82
N THR A 101 23.20 -13.07 -14.97
CA THR A 101 23.95 -12.34 -16.00
C THR A 101 24.18 -10.90 -15.54
N PHE A 102 25.40 -10.39 -15.75
CA PHE A 102 25.83 -9.04 -15.34
C PHE A 102 25.89 -8.76 -13.84
N SER A 103 25.84 -9.77 -12.96
CA SER A 103 25.89 -9.61 -11.49
C SER A 103 27.09 -8.81 -10.97
N SER A 104 28.21 -8.79 -11.70
CA SER A 104 29.40 -7.98 -11.38
C SER A 104 29.25 -6.48 -11.69
N ARG A 105 28.25 -6.09 -12.49
CA ARG A 105 28.04 -4.71 -12.98
C ARG A 105 26.72 -4.11 -12.52
N ILE A 106 25.68 -4.93 -12.50
CA ILE A 106 24.33 -4.59 -12.08
C ILE A 106 23.86 -5.69 -11.15
N GLU A 107 23.29 -5.30 -10.02
CA GLU A 107 22.66 -6.20 -9.08
C GLU A 107 21.18 -5.84 -8.98
N ILE A 108 20.35 -6.78 -9.43
CA ILE A 108 18.89 -6.72 -9.34
C ILE A 108 18.51 -7.77 -8.33
N PHE A 109 17.78 -7.35 -7.30
CA PHE A 109 17.16 -8.24 -6.34
C PHE A 109 15.69 -7.87 -6.24
N GLU A 110 14.82 -8.86 -6.37
CA GLU A 110 13.39 -8.72 -6.22
C GLU A 110 12.90 -9.74 -5.20
N LYS A 111 12.08 -9.28 -4.25
CA LYS A 111 11.40 -10.11 -3.27
C LYS A 111 9.91 -9.88 -3.41
N CYS A 112 9.17 -10.94 -3.66
CA CYS A 112 7.72 -10.90 -3.74
C CYS A 112 7.12 -11.88 -2.75
N ARG A 113 5.94 -11.55 -2.24
CA ARG A 113 5.24 -12.40 -1.29
C ARG A 113 3.77 -12.46 -1.63
N TYR A 114 3.24 -13.67 -1.78
CA TYR A 114 1.81 -13.94 -1.74
C TYR A 114 1.46 -14.51 -0.38
N TYR A 115 0.34 -14.10 0.20
CA TYR A 115 -0.12 -14.63 1.48
C TYR A 115 -1.63 -14.49 1.63
N ALA A 116 -2.26 -15.37 2.40
CA ALA A 116 -3.67 -15.23 2.73
C ALA A 116 -3.93 -13.89 3.45
N HIS A 117 -5.02 -13.20 3.08
CA HIS A 117 -5.38 -11.92 3.69
C HIS A 117 -5.75 -12.13 5.17
N PRO A 118 -5.21 -11.32 6.10
CA PRO A 118 -5.33 -11.57 7.54
C PRO A 118 -6.77 -11.52 8.05
N GLU A 119 -7.60 -10.65 7.47
CA GLU A 119 -9.02 -10.50 7.87
C GLU A 119 -9.99 -11.30 7.00
N ASN A 120 -9.55 -11.79 5.84
CA ASN A 120 -10.43 -12.50 4.89
C ASN A 120 -9.67 -13.69 4.29
N PRO A 121 -9.84 -14.91 4.83
CA PRO A 121 -9.06 -16.05 4.41
C PRO A 121 -9.32 -16.49 2.96
N ASP A 122 -10.35 -15.96 2.30
CA ASP A 122 -10.68 -16.25 0.90
C ASP A 122 -10.08 -15.23 -0.07
N TRP A 123 -9.29 -14.26 0.42
CA TRP A 123 -8.51 -13.33 -0.38
C TRP A 123 -7.01 -13.56 -0.22
N THR A 124 -6.24 -13.10 -1.19
CA THR A 124 -4.79 -13.21 -1.23
C THR A 124 -4.16 -11.83 -1.36
N CYS A 125 -3.25 -11.50 -0.47
CA CYS A 125 -2.40 -10.34 -0.54
C CYS A 125 -1.15 -10.64 -1.37
N PHE A 126 -0.64 -9.61 -2.05
CA PHE A 126 0.61 -9.62 -2.76
C PHE A 126 1.37 -8.33 -2.49
N ASP A 127 2.61 -8.43 -2.04
CA ASP A 127 3.53 -7.31 -1.98
C ASP A 127 4.86 -7.66 -2.62
N GLN A 128 5.58 -6.64 -3.07
CA GLN A 128 6.87 -6.79 -3.69
C GLN A 128 7.80 -5.63 -3.35
N VAL A 129 9.07 -5.96 -3.23
CA VAL A 129 10.18 -5.02 -3.05
C VAL A 129 11.24 -5.37 -4.09
N ALA A 130 11.79 -4.35 -4.75
CA ALA A 130 12.87 -4.53 -5.70
C ALA A 130 14.00 -3.53 -5.43
N THR A 131 15.23 -3.98 -5.62
CA THR A 131 16.42 -3.15 -5.58
C THR A 131 17.20 -3.30 -6.88
N LEU A 132 17.62 -2.17 -7.43
CA LEU A 132 18.51 -2.07 -8.57
C LEU A 132 19.76 -1.31 -8.12
N ASP A 133 20.89 -2.00 -8.04
CA ASP A 133 22.19 -1.38 -7.82
C ASP A 133 23.04 -1.44 -9.08
N ILE A 134 23.37 -0.27 -9.62
CA ILE A 134 24.31 -0.14 -10.73
C ILE A 134 25.68 0.20 -10.18
N LYS A 135 26.62 -0.75 -10.28
CA LYS A 135 28.00 -0.63 -9.79
C LYS A 135 28.84 0.17 -10.77
N ASN A 136 28.88 -0.28 -12.03
CA ASN A 136 29.54 0.41 -13.15
C ASN A 136 28.98 -0.15 -14.46
N PHE A 137 28.51 0.74 -15.35
CA PHE A 137 27.95 0.35 -16.63
C PHE A 137 28.41 1.27 -17.78
N PHE A 138 29.73 1.33 -17.96
CA PHE A 138 30.37 1.98 -19.11
C PHE A 138 30.01 3.47 -19.28
N GLY A 139 29.66 4.18 -18.20
CA GLY A 139 29.26 5.58 -18.25
C GLY A 139 27.79 5.82 -18.66
N PHE A 140 26.97 4.76 -18.72
CA PHE A 140 25.54 4.83 -19.06
C PHE A 140 24.62 4.55 -17.86
N GLU A 141 25.10 4.75 -16.64
CA GLU A 141 24.41 4.39 -15.40
C GLU A 141 23.01 5.03 -15.34
N HIS A 142 22.92 6.35 -15.56
CA HIS A 142 21.63 7.07 -15.54
C HIS A 142 20.63 6.56 -16.59
N SER A 143 21.12 6.14 -17.77
CA SER A 143 20.25 5.58 -18.82
C SER A 143 19.75 4.19 -18.45
N MET A 144 20.61 3.37 -17.83
CA MET A 144 20.25 2.05 -17.32
C MET A 144 19.26 2.12 -16.16
N GLU A 145 19.42 3.10 -15.26
CA GLU A 145 18.46 3.34 -14.18
C GLU A 145 17.08 3.66 -14.75
N LYS A 146 17.01 4.62 -15.68
CA LYS A 146 15.76 5.00 -16.32
C LYS A 146 15.10 3.83 -17.08
N MET A 147 15.91 3.00 -17.74
CA MET A 147 15.43 1.77 -18.39
C MET A 147 14.88 0.79 -17.36
N GLY A 148 15.64 0.47 -16.31
CA GLY A 148 15.23 -0.46 -15.27
C GLY A 148 13.94 -0.01 -14.58
N MET A 149 13.82 1.29 -14.28
CA MET A 149 12.60 1.91 -13.75
C MET A 149 11.40 1.72 -14.66
N LYS A 150 11.59 1.97 -15.96
CA LYS A 150 10.52 1.82 -16.96
C LYS A 150 10.07 0.37 -17.05
N GLN A 151 11.02 -0.56 -17.16
CA GLN A 151 10.73 -1.98 -17.24
C GLN A 151 9.99 -2.47 -15.99
N TYR A 152 10.48 -2.11 -14.80
CA TYR A 152 9.85 -2.50 -13.54
C TYR A 152 8.41 -1.98 -13.41
N SER A 153 8.17 -0.72 -13.78
CA SER A 153 6.82 -0.13 -13.76
C SER A 153 5.85 -0.90 -14.66
N GLN A 154 6.32 -1.34 -15.84
CA GLN A 154 5.52 -2.12 -16.78
C GLN A 154 5.25 -3.54 -16.27
N THR A 155 6.26 -4.21 -15.69
CA THR A 155 6.12 -5.56 -15.14
C THR A 155 5.16 -5.59 -13.95
N THR A 156 5.25 -4.59 -13.07
CA THR A 156 4.38 -4.47 -11.87
C THR A 156 2.91 -4.34 -12.23
N GLN A 157 2.59 -3.49 -13.22
CA GLN A 157 1.21 -3.30 -13.66
C GLN A 157 0.62 -4.58 -14.25
N LYS A 158 1.40 -5.27 -15.09
CA LYS A 158 0.99 -6.51 -15.75
C LYS A 158 0.89 -7.70 -14.80
N GLY A 159 1.62 -7.71 -13.68
CA GLY A 159 1.65 -8.84 -12.75
C GLY A 159 0.26 -9.28 -12.27
N LYS A 160 -0.59 -8.32 -11.88
CA LYS A 160 -1.98 -8.57 -11.47
C LYS A 160 -2.82 -9.14 -12.62
N GLU A 161 -2.71 -8.53 -13.79
CA GLU A 161 -3.45 -8.93 -14.99
C GLU A 161 -3.10 -10.37 -15.41
N ILE A 162 -1.83 -10.78 -15.26
CA ILE A 162 -1.36 -12.13 -15.59
C ILE A 162 -2.00 -13.19 -14.68
N ILE A 163 -2.01 -12.95 -13.36
CA ILE A 163 -2.61 -13.91 -12.41
C ILE A 163 -4.12 -14.00 -12.65
N GLU A 164 -4.81 -12.87 -12.83
CA GLU A 164 -6.24 -12.86 -13.11
C GLU A 164 -6.57 -13.58 -14.43
N PHE A 165 -5.76 -13.40 -15.46
CA PHE A 165 -5.89 -14.14 -16.72
C PHE A 165 -5.86 -15.66 -16.49
N PHE A 166 -4.87 -16.16 -15.74
CA PHE A 166 -4.76 -17.60 -15.49
C PHE A 166 -5.83 -18.15 -14.54
N ILE A 167 -6.36 -17.33 -13.64
CA ILE A 167 -7.55 -17.70 -12.84
C ILE A 167 -8.76 -17.90 -13.75
N VAL A 168 -8.95 -17.03 -14.75
CA VAL A 168 -10.04 -17.18 -15.74
C VAL A 168 -9.85 -18.44 -16.59
N GLU A 169 -8.64 -18.74 -17.03
CA GLU A 169 -8.35 -19.98 -17.76
C GLU A 169 -8.62 -21.24 -16.91
N LEU A 170 -8.16 -21.26 -15.66
CA LEU A 170 -8.45 -22.35 -14.71
C LEU A 170 -9.95 -22.60 -14.57
N LYS A 171 -10.76 -21.55 -14.46
CA LYS A 171 -12.22 -21.67 -14.41
C LYS A 171 -12.82 -22.26 -15.68
N LYS A 172 -12.33 -21.86 -16.86
CA LYS A 172 -12.78 -22.45 -18.14
C LYS A 172 -12.47 -23.95 -18.23
N GLU A 173 -11.41 -24.39 -17.58
CA GLU A 173 -11.01 -25.80 -17.47
C GLU A 173 -11.74 -26.55 -16.34
N GLY A 174 -12.64 -25.88 -15.60
CA GLY A 174 -13.41 -26.47 -14.50
C GLY A 174 -12.73 -26.42 -13.13
N VAL A 175 -11.56 -25.77 -13.02
CA VAL A 175 -10.86 -25.57 -11.74
C VAL A 175 -11.35 -24.26 -11.11
N GLU A 176 -12.45 -24.33 -10.37
CA GLU A 176 -12.98 -23.18 -9.61
C GLU A 176 -12.48 -23.14 -8.16
N HIS A 177 -12.08 -24.29 -7.62
CA HIS A 177 -11.62 -24.45 -6.24
C HIS A 177 -10.37 -25.33 -6.17
N VAL A 178 -9.47 -24.99 -5.25
CA VAL A 178 -8.31 -25.79 -4.89
C VAL A 178 -8.35 -25.97 -3.38
N ASP A 179 -8.34 -27.22 -2.93
CA ASP A 179 -8.43 -27.55 -1.51
C ASP A 179 -7.25 -26.99 -0.72
N ARG A 180 -7.53 -26.51 0.49
CA ARG A 180 -6.48 -26.15 1.43
C ARG A 180 -5.72 -27.39 1.87
N TRP A 181 -4.41 -27.25 2.03
CA TRP A 181 -3.59 -28.32 2.59
C TRP A 181 -4.11 -28.70 3.98
N LYS A 182 -4.12 -30.02 4.26
CA LYS A 182 -4.53 -30.59 5.54
C LYS A 182 -3.44 -31.54 5.99
N GLU A 183 -3.20 -31.55 7.29
CA GLU A 183 -2.27 -32.51 7.89
C GLU A 183 -2.87 -33.91 7.79
N ASP A 184 -2.08 -34.83 7.25
CA ASP A 184 -2.49 -36.23 7.17
C ASP A 184 -2.43 -36.84 8.57
N ALA A 185 -3.60 -37.11 9.15
CA ALA A 185 -3.75 -37.64 10.51
C ALA A 185 -3.11 -39.03 10.69
N THR A 186 -2.63 -39.65 9.60
CA THR A 186 -2.01 -40.98 9.60
C THR A 186 -0.50 -40.95 9.87
N ILE A 187 0.17 -39.80 9.73
CA ILE A 187 1.60 -39.65 10.03
C ILE A 187 1.75 -39.16 11.48
N LYS A 188 1.43 -40.03 12.44
CA LYS A 188 1.89 -39.85 13.82
C LYS A 188 3.17 -40.65 14.02
N SER A 189 4.29 -39.94 14.16
CA SER A 189 5.53 -40.51 14.67
C SER A 189 5.33 -41.08 16.09
N PRO A 190 5.96 -42.20 16.46
CA PRO A 190 5.71 -42.89 17.72
C PRO A 190 6.61 -42.37 18.85
N THR A 191 6.07 -41.52 19.73
CA THR A 191 6.57 -41.19 21.09
C THR A 191 5.56 -40.20 21.69
N ASP A 192 4.97 -40.32 22.88
CA ASP A 192 5.21 -41.16 24.04
C ASP A 192 3.86 -41.64 24.57
N ALA A 193 3.78 -42.95 24.86
CA ALA A 193 2.82 -43.47 25.79
C ALA A 193 3.43 -43.36 27.20
N THR A 194 2.91 -42.47 28.04
CA THR A 194 2.82 -42.79 29.47
C THR A 194 1.60 -42.12 30.09
N ALA A 195 0.83 -42.96 30.77
CA ALA A 195 -0.36 -42.69 31.56
C ALA A 195 -0.13 -41.53 32.57
N THR A 196 -1.15 -40.88 33.12
CA THR A 196 -1.99 -41.48 34.16
C THR A 196 -3.28 -40.70 34.36
N ALA A 197 -4.36 -41.47 34.52
CA ALA A 197 -5.70 -41.05 34.88
C ALA A 197 -5.79 -40.42 36.27
N THR A 198 -6.83 -39.60 36.46
CA THR A 198 -7.76 -39.46 37.62
C THR A 198 -8.25 -38.01 37.64
N GLY A 199 -9.52 -37.68 37.81
CA GLY A 199 -10.74 -38.44 38.02
C GLY A 199 -11.89 -37.43 38.20
N ASN A 200 -13.08 -37.87 37.82
CA ASN A 200 -14.41 -37.49 38.31
C ASN A 200 -14.82 -36.01 38.44
N GLY A 201 -15.97 -35.69 37.83
CA GLY A 201 -16.92 -34.80 38.50
C GLY A 201 -17.90 -34.03 37.62
N THR A 202 -19.02 -34.69 37.29
CA THR A 202 -20.38 -34.11 37.34
C THR A 202 -20.79 -33.02 36.32
N SER A 203 -21.56 -33.44 35.32
CA SER A 203 -22.59 -32.64 34.60
C SER A 203 -23.83 -32.41 35.51
N PRO A 204 -24.95 -31.83 35.03
CA PRO A 204 -25.22 -30.62 34.23
C PRO A 204 -26.31 -29.76 34.96
N THR A 205 -27.10 -28.99 34.19
CA THR A 205 -28.36 -28.28 34.51
C THR A 205 -28.20 -26.78 34.80
N GLY A 206 -29.02 -25.87 34.27
CA GLY A 206 -30.20 -25.97 33.43
C GLY A 206 -30.92 -24.60 33.43
N ALA A 207 -31.76 -24.38 32.42
CA ALA A 207 -32.93 -23.48 32.38
C ALA A 207 -32.70 -21.96 32.64
N ALA A 208 -32.86 -21.09 31.65
CA ALA A 208 -34.12 -20.60 31.05
C ALA A 208 -34.75 -19.39 31.76
N ASN A 209 -35.12 -18.41 30.91
CA ASN A 209 -36.29 -17.54 30.95
C ASN A 209 -36.22 -16.09 31.46
N ASN A 210 -36.80 -15.26 30.57
CA ASN A 210 -37.63 -14.06 30.75
C ASN A 210 -36.94 -12.74 31.14
N ALA A 211 -37.03 -11.65 30.37
CA ALA A 211 -38.14 -10.95 29.69
C ALA A 211 -38.73 -9.78 30.52
N ASN A 212 -38.88 -8.65 29.82
CA ASN A 212 -39.57 -7.38 30.15
C ASN A 212 -38.90 -6.48 31.23
N SER A 213 -38.87 -5.15 31.13
CA SER A 213 -39.91 -4.26 30.59
C SER A 213 -39.35 -2.85 30.31
N THR A 214 -39.77 -2.27 29.19
CA THR A 214 -40.24 -0.88 28.96
C THR A 214 -39.92 0.24 29.96
N SER A 215 -39.36 1.35 29.43
CA SER A 215 -39.97 2.67 29.64
C SER A 215 -39.68 3.60 28.45
N THR A 216 -40.77 4.19 27.97
CA THR A 216 -40.88 5.13 26.85
C THR A 216 -40.68 6.55 27.37
N ALA A 217 -39.84 7.35 26.71
CA ALA A 217 -39.91 8.80 26.82
C ALA A 217 -39.57 9.42 25.46
N VAL A 218 -40.62 9.91 24.80
CA VAL A 218 -40.57 10.73 23.59
C VAL A 218 -40.12 12.13 24.01
N SER A 219 -39.05 12.64 23.41
CA SER A 219 -38.77 14.08 23.36
C SER A 219 -38.28 14.46 21.98
N SER A 220 -39.13 15.22 21.29
CA SER A 220 -38.96 15.76 19.96
C SER A 220 -37.92 16.88 19.97
N GLN A 221 -36.87 16.81 19.15
CA GLN A 221 -36.07 17.99 18.80
C GLN A 221 -35.29 17.80 17.48
N LEU A 222 -35.69 18.62 16.50
CA LEU A 222 -34.91 19.22 15.40
C LEU A 222 -33.83 18.36 14.73
N VAL A 223 -34.18 17.82 13.56
CA VAL A 223 -33.25 17.20 12.61
C VAL A 223 -32.35 18.29 12.01
N VAL A 224 -31.17 18.47 12.59
CA VAL A 224 -30.03 19.07 11.90
C VAL A 224 -29.50 18.00 10.96
N VAL A 225 -29.75 18.16 9.66
CA VAL A 225 -29.07 17.36 8.63
C VAL A 225 -27.62 17.84 8.62
N SER A 226 -26.81 17.26 9.50
CA SER A 226 -25.36 17.30 9.39
C SER A 226 -25.03 16.60 8.09
N SER A 227 -24.63 17.36 7.07
CA SER A 227 -23.95 16.82 5.91
C SER A 227 -22.61 16.24 6.38
N SER A 228 -22.66 15.01 6.88
CA SER A 228 -21.48 14.20 7.10
C SER A 228 -20.89 13.94 5.73
N SER A 229 -19.89 14.74 5.36
CA SER A 229 -18.83 14.27 4.49
C SER A 229 -18.23 13.05 5.18
N GLU A 230 -18.82 11.87 4.96
CA GLU A 230 -18.30 10.63 5.52
C GLU A 230 -16.86 10.52 5.06
N LYS A 231 -15.93 10.70 6.01
CA LYS A 231 -14.55 10.28 5.80
C LYS A 231 -14.63 8.84 5.33
N PRO A 232 -13.96 8.48 4.22
CA PRO A 232 -14.03 7.13 3.73
C PRO A 232 -13.66 6.16 4.85
N PRO A 233 -14.31 4.98 4.92
CA PRO A 233 -14.04 4.03 5.99
C PRO A 233 -12.54 3.78 6.01
N LEU A 234 -11.90 4.29 7.05
CA LEU A 234 -10.54 3.94 7.41
C LEU A 234 -10.61 2.43 7.67
N SER A 235 -9.90 1.63 6.88
CA SER A 235 -9.64 0.26 7.30
C SER A 235 -9.04 0.35 8.70
N ARG A 236 -9.54 -0.49 9.63
CA ARG A 236 -9.11 -0.44 11.03
C ARG A 236 -7.60 -0.55 11.17
N ASP A 237 -6.94 -1.16 10.18
CA ASP A 237 -5.52 -1.03 9.94
C ASP A 237 -5.24 -0.17 8.70
N ASN A 238 -4.60 0.99 8.91
CA ASN A 238 -3.93 1.78 7.87
C ASN A 238 -2.71 1.04 7.23
N SER A 239 -2.53 -0.26 7.49
CA SER A 239 -1.33 -1.02 7.12
C SER A 239 -1.33 -1.50 5.66
N ILE A 240 -2.51 -1.63 5.04
CA ILE A 240 -2.66 -2.14 3.67
C ILE A 240 -3.19 -1.03 2.76
N LEU A 241 -2.27 -0.30 2.11
CA LEU A 241 -2.62 0.59 1.01
C LEU A 241 -2.92 -0.25 -0.23
N ASP A 242 -4.17 -0.68 -0.41
CA ASP A 242 -4.54 -1.44 -1.60
C ASP A 242 -4.80 -0.56 -2.85
N ALA A 243 -4.78 -1.19 -4.03
CA ALA A 243 -4.97 -0.49 -5.31
C ALA A 243 -6.35 0.16 -5.46
N ASP A 244 -7.39 -0.46 -4.91
CA ASP A 244 -8.78 0.03 -4.99
C ASP A 244 -8.91 1.30 -4.12
N TYR A 245 -8.26 1.32 -2.95
CA TYR A 245 -8.17 2.49 -2.08
C TYR A 245 -7.46 3.65 -2.78
N ILE A 246 -6.29 3.41 -3.40
CA ILE A 246 -5.54 4.45 -4.12
C ILE A 246 -6.42 5.08 -5.21
N ALA A 247 -7.00 4.25 -6.08
CA ALA A 247 -7.82 4.72 -7.19
C ALA A 247 -9.03 5.54 -6.72
N LYS A 248 -9.67 5.12 -5.61
CA LYS A 248 -10.88 5.76 -5.10
C LYS A 248 -10.60 7.05 -4.31
N TYR A 249 -9.51 7.12 -3.55
CA TYR A 249 -9.31 8.18 -2.56
C TYR A 249 -8.05 9.04 -2.74
N LEU A 250 -7.08 8.59 -3.53
CA LEU A 250 -5.81 9.30 -3.76
C LEU A 250 -5.64 9.79 -5.21
N GLY A 251 -6.47 9.28 -6.11
CA GLY A 251 -6.40 9.53 -7.55
C GLY A 251 -5.39 8.61 -8.25
N GLN A 252 -5.18 8.82 -9.55
CA GLN A 252 -4.23 8.02 -10.31
C GLN A 252 -2.78 8.35 -9.92
N LEU A 253 -2.02 7.33 -9.55
CA LEU A 253 -0.59 7.40 -9.26
C LEU A 253 0.15 6.43 -10.18
N SER A 254 1.34 6.81 -10.63
CA SER A 254 2.25 5.85 -11.27
C SER A 254 2.81 4.88 -10.23
N PRO A 255 3.27 3.67 -10.63
CA PRO A 255 3.87 2.71 -9.69
C PRO A 255 5.02 3.30 -8.85
N LEU A 256 5.79 4.22 -9.46
CA LEU A 256 6.84 4.95 -8.75
C LEU A 256 6.29 5.88 -7.68
N GLN A 257 5.22 6.61 -7.99
CA GLN A 257 4.58 7.53 -7.05
C GLN A 257 3.94 6.77 -5.88
N GLU A 258 3.27 5.64 -6.15
CA GLU A 258 2.78 4.74 -5.11
C GLU A 258 3.93 4.27 -4.22
N SER A 259 5.04 3.86 -4.81
CA SER A 259 6.21 3.42 -4.05
C SER A 259 6.79 4.52 -3.16
N LYS A 260 6.89 5.75 -3.67
CA LYS A 260 7.34 6.89 -2.87
C LYS A 260 6.38 7.21 -1.74
N LEU A 261 5.07 7.03 -1.92
CA LEU A 261 4.08 7.21 -0.86
C LEU A 261 4.23 6.17 0.24
N VAL A 262 4.41 4.89 -0.11
CA VAL A 262 4.63 3.81 0.86
C VAL A 262 5.93 4.05 1.65
N GLN A 263 7.03 4.33 0.95
CA GLN A 263 8.33 4.63 1.58
C GLN A 263 8.25 5.86 2.49
N TYR A 264 7.56 6.91 2.06
CA TYR A 264 7.42 8.14 2.85
C TYR A 264 6.62 7.89 4.12
N ARG A 265 5.48 7.19 4.03
CA ARG A 265 4.68 6.84 5.19
C ARG A 265 5.48 6.05 6.21
N LYS A 266 6.18 5.00 5.77
CA LYS A 266 7.03 4.17 6.65
C LYS A 266 8.06 5.02 7.38
N ARG A 267 8.73 5.95 6.68
CA ARG A 267 9.69 6.87 7.31
C ARG A 267 9.06 7.75 8.38
N ILE A 268 7.84 8.24 8.16
CA ILE A 268 7.11 9.04 9.15
C ILE A 268 6.68 8.17 10.34
N GLU A 269 6.18 6.95 10.10
CA GLU A 269 5.82 6.00 11.16
C GLU A 269 7.01 5.65 12.05
N GLU A 270 8.19 5.38 11.45
CA GLU A 270 9.44 5.13 12.18
C GLU A 270 9.87 6.35 13.00
N ALA A 271 9.78 7.56 12.43
CA ALA A 271 10.11 8.80 13.13
C ALA A 271 9.15 9.10 14.29
N THR A 272 7.85 8.85 14.10
CA THR A 272 6.82 9.02 15.14
C THR A 272 6.99 8.00 16.25
N THR A 273 7.29 6.73 15.94
CA THR A 273 7.47 5.69 16.96
C THR A 273 8.72 5.95 17.82
N ALA A 274 9.75 6.59 17.24
CA ALA A 274 10.98 6.94 17.95
C ALA A 274 10.82 8.16 18.87
N SER A 275 9.80 8.99 18.65
CA SER A 275 9.43 10.09 19.55
C SER A 275 8.31 9.59 20.46
N ASP A 276 8.53 9.48 21.78
CA ASP A 276 7.56 9.01 22.80
C ASP A 276 6.23 9.82 22.90
N GLY A 277 5.83 10.55 21.87
CA GLY A 277 4.59 11.29 21.78
C GLY A 277 3.49 10.56 21.01
N ASP A 278 2.26 10.69 21.49
CA ASP A 278 1.00 10.22 20.91
C ASP A 278 0.59 10.96 19.60
N SER A 279 1.58 11.40 18.81
CA SER A 279 1.31 12.10 17.55
C SER A 279 0.87 11.10 16.49
N ALA A 280 -0.42 11.10 16.17
CA ALA A 280 -0.96 10.26 15.10
C ALA A 280 -0.24 10.52 13.76
N VAL A 281 0.14 9.44 13.09
CA VAL A 281 0.75 9.48 11.76
C VAL A 281 -0.26 10.10 10.77
N PRO A 282 0.14 11.12 9.98
CA PRO A 282 -0.74 11.73 9.00
C PRO A 282 -1.29 10.70 8.02
N ASP A 283 -2.53 10.90 7.58
CA ASP A 283 -3.16 10.00 6.60
C ASP A 283 -2.46 10.06 5.23
N TYR A 284 -2.75 9.06 4.38
CA TYR A 284 -2.14 8.97 3.05
C TYR A 284 -2.45 10.19 2.17
N GLN A 285 -3.62 10.82 2.34
CA GLN A 285 -4.00 12.02 1.59
C GLN A 285 -3.09 13.19 1.94
N THR A 286 -2.84 13.40 3.23
CA THR A 286 -1.95 14.43 3.74
C THR A 286 -0.52 14.20 3.27
N LEU A 287 0.03 12.99 3.47
CA LEU A 287 1.38 12.64 3.01
C LEU A 287 1.54 12.84 1.50
N LEU A 288 0.54 12.44 0.71
CA LEU A 288 0.56 12.59 -0.74
C LEU A 288 0.58 14.07 -1.18
N ARG A 289 -0.07 14.97 -0.45
CA ARG A 289 -0.02 16.42 -0.75
C ARG A 289 1.40 16.96 -0.66
N PHE A 290 2.15 16.60 0.39
CA PHE A 290 3.54 17.03 0.55
C PHE A 290 4.46 16.40 -0.51
N LEU A 291 4.25 15.13 -0.86
CA LEU A 291 4.98 14.50 -1.97
C LEU A 291 4.72 15.21 -3.30
N ARG A 292 3.46 15.47 -3.65
CA ARG A 292 3.11 16.19 -4.88
C ARG A 292 3.73 17.58 -4.94
N ALA A 293 3.74 18.31 -3.82
CA ALA A 293 4.34 19.64 -3.72
C ALA A 293 5.87 19.65 -3.90
N ARG A 294 6.53 18.48 -3.76
CA ARG A 294 7.99 18.34 -3.80
C ARG A 294 8.46 17.33 -4.84
N ASP A 295 7.71 17.17 -5.93
CA ASP A 295 8.04 16.29 -7.05
C ASP A 295 8.35 14.84 -6.61
N PHE A 296 7.64 14.36 -5.59
CA PHE A 296 7.81 13.06 -4.95
C PHE A 296 9.22 12.81 -4.35
N SER A 297 9.96 13.86 -4.03
CA SER A 297 11.17 13.79 -3.21
C SER A 297 10.80 13.59 -1.74
N ILE A 298 11.12 12.40 -1.21
CA ILE A 298 10.83 12.04 0.19
C ILE A 298 11.53 12.99 1.15
N ASP A 299 12.80 13.33 0.91
CA ASP A 299 13.55 14.20 1.81
C ASP A 299 12.96 15.62 1.85
N LYS A 300 12.70 16.22 0.67
CA LYS A 300 12.09 17.55 0.59
C LYS A 300 10.67 17.58 1.16
N ALA A 301 9.88 16.53 0.94
CA ALA A 301 8.54 16.39 1.51
C ALA A 301 8.61 16.26 3.04
N THR A 302 9.57 15.50 3.57
CA THR A 302 9.80 15.35 5.01
C THR A 302 10.12 16.70 5.65
N THR A 303 11.08 17.44 5.10
CA THR A 303 11.44 18.78 5.59
C THR A 303 10.23 19.71 5.57
N MET A 304 9.48 19.77 4.46
CA MET A 304 8.31 20.63 4.36
C MET A 304 7.19 20.24 5.35
N LEU A 305 6.98 18.94 5.59
CA LEU A 305 6.02 18.48 6.59
C LEU A 305 6.45 18.89 8.01
N GLN A 306 7.73 18.70 8.35
CA GLN A 306 8.28 19.08 9.66
C GLN A 306 8.16 20.59 9.90
N GLU A 307 8.57 21.41 8.93
CA GLU A 307 8.41 22.87 8.97
C GLU A 307 6.93 23.26 9.12
N SER A 308 6.04 22.60 8.39
CA SER A 308 4.61 22.85 8.49
C SER A 308 4.04 22.50 9.87
N LEU A 309 4.44 21.37 10.45
CA LEU A 309 3.99 20.95 11.78
C LEU A 309 4.52 21.87 12.87
N GLN A 310 5.81 22.25 12.78
CA GLN A 310 6.41 23.21 13.70
C GLN A 310 5.70 24.56 13.63
N TRP A 311 5.47 25.09 12.43
CA TRP A 311 4.76 26.35 12.24
C TRP A 311 3.34 26.30 12.83
N ARG A 312 2.62 25.20 12.61
CA ARG A 312 1.28 24.99 13.19
C ARG A 312 1.29 25.02 14.71
N ALA A 313 2.27 24.37 15.34
CA ALA A 313 2.43 24.36 16.78
C ALA A 313 2.76 25.76 17.33
N GLU A 314 3.73 26.46 16.71
CA GLU A 314 4.13 27.83 17.10
C GLU A 314 2.98 28.84 17.01
N HIS A 315 2.10 28.68 16.02
CA HIS A 315 0.98 29.59 15.77
C HIS A 315 -0.35 29.08 16.36
N ARG A 316 -0.33 27.94 17.07
CA ARG A 316 -1.51 27.28 17.66
C ARG A 316 -2.67 27.11 16.68
N ILE A 317 -2.36 26.69 15.46
CA ILE A 317 -3.33 26.59 14.36
C ILE A 317 -4.40 25.54 14.64
N ASP A 318 -4.07 24.48 15.38
CA ASP A 318 -5.05 23.45 15.72
C ASP A 318 -6.16 23.96 16.67
N ASP A 319 -5.89 25.04 17.41
CA ASP A 319 -6.85 25.68 18.32
C ASP A 319 -7.58 26.87 17.66
N ILE A 320 -7.28 27.18 16.40
CA ILE A 320 -7.72 28.45 15.78
C ILE A 320 -9.25 28.55 15.70
N LEU A 321 -9.96 27.45 15.43
CA LEU A 321 -11.41 27.46 15.29
C LEU A 321 -12.14 27.70 16.63
N SER A 322 -11.51 27.35 17.76
CA SER A 322 -12.11 27.54 19.09
C SER A 322 -11.71 28.86 19.74
N GLU A 323 -10.50 29.35 19.46
CA GLU A 323 -9.93 30.52 20.14
C GLU A 323 -10.01 31.82 19.32
N TYR A 324 -10.07 31.74 17.99
CA TYR A 324 -10.01 32.92 17.14
C TYR A 324 -11.25 33.81 17.30
N LYS A 325 -11.01 35.10 17.53
CA LYS A 325 -12.04 36.14 17.56
C LYS A 325 -11.71 37.18 16.52
N THR A 326 -12.55 37.26 15.50
CA THR A 326 -12.41 38.23 14.42
C THR A 326 -12.33 39.66 14.99
N PRO A 327 -11.28 40.43 14.69
CA PRO A 327 -11.18 41.81 15.13
C PRO A 327 -12.31 42.67 14.56
N VAL A 328 -12.81 43.63 15.33
CA VAL A 328 -13.90 44.54 14.92
C VAL A 328 -13.58 45.28 13.62
N VAL A 329 -12.30 45.59 13.37
CA VAL A 329 -11.86 46.23 12.11
C VAL A 329 -12.08 45.29 10.92
N VAL A 330 -11.77 44.00 11.07
CA VAL A 330 -11.99 42.99 10.04
C VAL A 330 -13.49 42.82 9.80
N GLU A 331 -14.29 42.67 10.86
CA GLU A 331 -15.75 42.53 10.73
C GLU A 331 -16.40 43.70 9.97
N LYS A 332 -15.91 44.92 10.18
CA LYS A 332 -16.47 46.13 9.56
C LYS A 332 -15.97 46.40 8.16
N TYR A 333 -14.70 46.07 7.87
CA TYR A 333 -14.02 46.58 6.68
C TYR A 333 -13.47 45.50 5.76
N PHE A 334 -13.40 44.24 6.18
CA PHE A 334 -12.95 43.15 5.30
C PHE A 334 -14.07 42.77 4.32
N PRO A 335 -13.89 42.95 3.00
CA PRO A 335 -14.98 42.84 2.04
C PRO A 335 -15.15 41.42 1.50
N GLY A 336 -14.94 40.41 2.36
CA GLY A 336 -15.02 39.00 2.02
C GLY A 336 -15.71 38.15 3.09
N GLY A 337 -16.23 36.99 2.67
CA GLY A 337 -16.87 36.05 3.58
C GLY A 337 -17.52 34.87 2.86
N TRP A 338 -17.91 33.87 3.65
CA TRP A 338 -18.66 32.70 3.18
C TRP A 338 -20.07 33.09 2.74
N HIS A 339 -20.50 32.62 1.57
CA HIS A 339 -21.75 33.00 0.91
C HIS A 339 -22.46 31.79 0.28
N HIS A 340 -23.19 31.02 1.09
CA HIS A 340 -23.96 29.84 0.66
C HIS A 340 -23.10 28.75 -0.01
N HIS A 341 -23.76 27.87 -0.78
CA HIS A 341 -23.16 26.74 -1.47
C HIS A 341 -23.47 26.79 -2.96
N ASP A 342 -22.61 26.20 -3.78
CA ASP A 342 -22.88 25.96 -5.19
C ASP A 342 -23.94 24.85 -5.39
N LYS A 343 -24.24 24.51 -6.66
CA LYS A 343 -25.24 23.49 -7.01
C LYS A 343 -24.87 22.07 -6.54
N ASP A 344 -23.59 21.84 -6.25
CA ASP A 344 -23.05 20.55 -5.78
C ASP A 344 -22.88 20.55 -4.25
N GLY A 345 -23.33 21.60 -3.56
CA GLY A 345 -23.21 21.72 -2.10
C GLY A 345 -21.83 22.15 -1.60
N ARG A 346 -20.94 22.67 -2.45
CA ARG A 346 -19.62 23.18 -2.04
C ARG A 346 -19.74 24.60 -1.49
N PRO A 347 -19.06 24.95 -0.38
CA PRO A 347 -19.16 26.29 0.20
C PRO A 347 -18.53 27.32 -0.73
N LEU A 348 -19.21 28.45 -0.90
CA LEU A 348 -18.73 29.56 -1.72
C LEU A 348 -18.11 30.63 -0.81
N TYR A 349 -16.91 31.08 -1.12
CA TYR A 349 -16.29 32.25 -0.47
C TYR A 349 -16.24 33.40 -1.48
N VAL A 350 -16.81 34.55 -1.13
CA VAL A 350 -16.84 35.73 -2.00
C VAL A 350 -15.88 36.78 -1.43
N LEU A 351 -14.92 37.22 -2.24
CA LEU A 351 -13.98 38.28 -1.89
C LEU A 351 -14.05 39.41 -2.91
N ARG A 352 -14.47 40.61 -2.49
CA ARG A 352 -14.59 41.78 -3.37
C ARG A 352 -13.26 42.55 -3.39
N LEU A 353 -12.30 42.06 -4.19
CA LEU A 353 -10.94 42.62 -4.27
C LEU A 353 -10.91 44.13 -4.56
N GLY A 354 -11.78 44.63 -5.43
CA GLY A 354 -11.84 46.07 -5.77
C GLY A 354 -12.27 46.99 -4.61
N ASN A 355 -12.91 46.44 -3.59
CA ASN A 355 -13.39 47.18 -2.41
C ASN A 355 -12.46 47.00 -1.20
N MET A 356 -11.37 46.26 -1.34
CA MET A 356 -10.48 45.92 -0.23
C MET A 356 -9.43 47.00 -0.01
N ASP A 357 -9.52 47.71 1.12
CA ASP A 357 -8.43 48.58 1.58
C ASP A 357 -7.31 47.74 2.22
N VAL A 358 -6.51 47.10 1.36
CA VAL A 358 -5.39 46.24 1.78
C VAL A 358 -4.41 47.01 2.67
N LYS A 359 -4.13 48.28 2.36
CA LYS A 359 -3.18 49.10 3.12
C LYS A 359 -3.75 49.45 4.51
N GLY A 360 -5.02 49.82 4.58
CA GLY A 360 -5.70 50.12 5.85
C GLY A 360 -5.81 48.90 6.75
N LEU A 361 -6.19 47.75 6.19
CA LEU A 361 -6.26 46.48 6.90
C LEU A 361 -4.89 46.07 7.44
N LEU A 362 -3.85 46.03 6.60
CA LEU A 362 -2.50 45.63 7.01
C LEU A 362 -1.93 46.54 8.10
N LYS A 363 -2.18 47.86 8.03
CA LYS A 363 -1.77 48.81 9.07
C LYS A 363 -2.52 48.64 10.38
N SER A 364 -3.77 48.20 10.31
CA SER A 364 -4.67 48.14 11.47
C SER A 364 -4.53 46.83 12.26
N VAL A 365 -4.41 45.70 11.55
CA VAL A 365 -4.38 44.38 12.18
C VAL A 365 -3.06 43.63 11.99
N GLY A 366 -2.20 44.08 11.09
CA GLY A 366 -0.92 43.41 10.80
C GLY A 366 -1.06 42.22 9.86
N GLU A 367 0.08 41.65 9.46
CA GLU A 367 0.14 40.51 8.56
C GLU A 367 -0.33 39.21 9.22
N ASP A 368 0.11 38.97 10.46
CA ASP A 368 -0.23 37.75 11.22
C ASP A 368 -1.74 37.60 11.42
N GLU A 369 -2.45 38.69 11.65
CA GLU A 369 -3.90 38.67 11.88
C GLU A 369 -4.68 38.41 10.58
N LEU A 370 -4.20 38.96 9.45
CA LEU A 370 -4.76 38.63 8.13
C LEU A 370 -4.50 37.18 7.75
N LEU A 371 -3.33 36.64 8.11
CA LEU A 371 -3.00 35.23 7.90
C LEU A 371 -3.93 34.31 8.72
N LYS A 372 -4.22 34.67 9.97
CA LYS A 372 -5.20 33.95 10.80
C LYS A 372 -6.61 34.02 10.21
N LEU A 373 -7.05 35.19 9.74
CA LEU A 373 -8.36 35.38 9.14
C LEU A 373 -8.61 34.46 7.93
N VAL A 374 -7.59 34.22 7.09
CA VAL A 374 -7.71 33.32 5.93
C VAL A 374 -7.49 31.85 6.28
N SER A 375 -7.14 31.55 7.52
CA SER A 375 -6.92 30.20 8.05
C SER A 375 -8.12 29.65 8.83
N VAL A 376 -9.13 30.48 9.09
CA VAL A 376 -10.43 30.18 9.74
C VAL A 376 -11.54 30.21 8.70
#